data_AF-A0A3R6Z7V5-F1
#
_entry.id   AF-A0A3R6Z7V5-F1
#
_cell.length_a   1.000
_cell.length_b   1.000
_cell.length_c   1.000
_cell.angle_alpha   90.00
_cell.angle_beta   90.00
_cell.angle_gamma   90.00
#
_symmetry.space_group_name_H-M   'P 1'
#
loop_
_entity.id
_entity.type
_entity.pdbx_description
1 polymer ?
#
loop_
_entity_poly.entity_id
_entity_poly.type
_entity_poly.pdbx_seq_one_letter_code
_entity_poly.pdbx_strand_id
1 'polypeptide(L)'
;MDGVDFFWHIGDTSYADDALEHPGADKNAFMYEHVYNEFMEKLAPAMASRAYMVTVGNHEAECYSPACLRSTFKKDHLGNFSAFNTRFHMPSQDSNGMLNMWYSWTHGPVQFISVNSEIDFPGAVLDEQTGTHHNGGFGDQLKWLEQALASAKRQRDMFPWIFVGIHRPLYSVFIENSTYGRLSHVRKVTRALQTAFEAFFLECVPLSVHLFVLSSD
;
A
#
# COMPACT_ATOMS: atom_id res chain seq x y z
N MET A 1 -7.51 2.78 -25.06
CA MET A 1 -7.68 2.09 -23.77
C MET A 1 -9.12 1.59 -23.67
N ASP A 2 -9.59 0.93 -24.74
CA ASP A 2 -11.01 0.58 -24.83
C ASP A 2 -11.24 -0.68 -24.01
N GLY A 3 -12.26 -0.67 -23.16
CA GLY A 3 -12.57 -1.77 -22.25
C GLY A 3 -11.85 -1.76 -20.90
N VAL A 4 -11.13 -0.67 -20.54
CA VAL A 4 -10.62 -0.46 -19.17
C VAL A 4 -11.43 0.66 -18.51
N ASP A 5 -12.07 0.34 -17.38
CA ASP A 5 -12.91 1.28 -16.62
C ASP A 5 -12.11 2.07 -15.56
N PHE A 6 -11.14 1.43 -14.90
CA PHE A 6 -10.22 2.06 -13.96
C PHE A 6 -8.94 1.23 -13.78
N PHE A 7 -7.92 1.82 -13.16
CA PHE A 7 -6.69 1.14 -12.74
C PHE A 7 -6.64 1.03 -11.21
N TRP A 8 -6.08 -0.07 -10.70
CA TRP A 8 -5.74 -0.21 -9.28
C TRP A 8 -4.30 -0.72 -9.14
N HIS A 9 -3.42 0.14 -8.62
CA HIS A 9 -2.00 -0.12 -8.43
C HIS A 9 -1.76 -0.51 -6.97
N ILE A 10 -1.22 -1.71 -6.72
CA ILE A 10 -1.12 -2.30 -5.38
C ILE A 10 0.24 -2.03 -4.71
N GLY A 11 0.45 -0.80 -4.25
CA GLY A 11 1.69 -0.38 -3.60
C GLY A 11 2.86 -0.22 -4.57
N ASP A 12 3.95 0.32 -4.03
CA ASP A 12 5.23 0.52 -4.72
C ASP A 12 5.09 1.27 -6.04
N THR A 13 4.66 2.52 -5.90
CA THR A 13 4.30 3.37 -7.03
C THR A 13 5.51 3.79 -7.85
N SER A 14 6.29 4.75 -7.33
CA SER A 14 7.34 5.41 -8.11
C SER A 14 8.74 4.85 -7.86
N TYR A 15 8.94 4.08 -6.79
CA TYR A 15 10.28 3.68 -6.33
C TYR A 15 11.23 4.90 -6.20
N ALA A 16 10.69 6.02 -5.70
CA ALA A 16 11.46 7.25 -5.56
C ALA A 16 12.47 7.20 -4.40
N ASP A 17 12.19 6.38 -3.38
CA ASP A 17 13.02 6.16 -2.21
C ASP A 17 14.32 5.40 -2.52
N ASP A 18 14.25 4.44 -3.44
CA ASP A 18 15.38 3.60 -3.88
C ASP A 18 16.08 4.10 -5.16
N ALA A 19 15.77 5.31 -5.63
CA ALA A 19 16.39 5.92 -6.81
C ALA A 19 17.94 5.90 -6.81
N LEU A 20 18.56 5.83 -5.62
CA LEU A 20 20.00 5.68 -5.43
C LEU A 20 20.56 4.29 -5.83
N GLU A 21 19.70 3.28 -5.96
CA GLU A 21 20.06 1.90 -6.29
C GLU A 21 20.10 1.65 -7.80
N HIS A 22 19.53 2.57 -8.60
CA HIS A 22 19.55 2.47 -10.05
C HIS A 22 20.99 2.48 -10.62
N PRO A 23 21.29 1.64 -11.63
CA PRO A 23 22.61 1.62 -12.27
C PRO A 23 23.04 3.00 -12.79
N GLY A 24 24.20 3.47 -12.33
CA GLY A 24 24.74 4.77 -12.72
C GLY A 24 24.18 5.97 -11.96
N ALA A 25 23.31 5.76 -10.97
CA ALA A 25 22.82 6.83 -10.11
C ALA A 25 23.96 7.42 -9.25
N ASP A 26 23.96 8.75 -9.10
CA ASP A 26 24.75 9.41 -8.06
C ASP A 26 24.07 9.18 -6.71
N LYS A 27 24.65 8.30 -5.89
CA LYS A 27 24.15 7.97 -4.55
C LYS A 27 24.05 9.17 -3.60
N ASN A 28 24.74 10.27 -3.90
CA ASN A 28 24.67 11.51 -3.12
C ASN A 28 23.66 12.51 -3.65
N ALA A 29 23.19 12.35 -4.88
CA ALA A 29 22.21 13.23 -5.49
C ALA A 29 20.83 13.02 -4.83
N PHE A 30 20.08 14.11 -4.75
CA PHE A 30 18.70 14.06 -4.30
C PHE A 30 17.77 13.83 -5.50
N MET A 31 17.36 12.58 -5.71
CA MET A 31 16.58 12.16 -6.88
C MET A 31 15.10 11.85 -6.59
N TYR A 32 14.70 11.79 -5.32
CA TYR A 32 13.35 11.39 -4.90
C TYR A 32 12.24 12.13 -5.67
N GLU A 33 12.27 13.47 -5.62
CA GLU A 33 11.28 14.31 -6.30
C GLU A 33 11.33 14.20 -7.82
N HIS A 34 12.52 14.03 -8.39
CA HIS A 34 12.69 13.88 -9.83
C HIS A 34 12.06 12.57 -10.32
N VAL A 35 12.34 11.45 -9.65
CA VAL A 35 11.80 10.13 -10.00
C VAL A 35 10.28 10.10 -9.82
N TYR A 36 9.77 10.67 -8.73
CA TYR A 36 8.32 10.74 -8.52
C TYR A 36 7.62 11.58 -9.61
N ASN A 37 8.18 12.74 -9.98
CA ASN A 37 7.62 13.57 -11.05
C ASN A 37 7.64 12.84 -12.39
N GLU A 38 8.75 12.17 -12.73
CA GLU A 38 8.85 11.37 -13.95
C GLU A 38 7.79 10.25 -13.99
N PHE A 39 7.54 9.58 -12.86
CA PHE A 39 6.47 8.60 -12.72
C PHE A 39 5.09 9.21 -13.01
N MET A 40 4.78 10.35 -12.38
CA MET A 40 3.49 11.04 -12.55
C MET A 40 3.31 11.54 -13.99
N GLU A 41 4.35 12.07 -14.62
CA GLU A 41 4.33 12.51 -16.02
C GLU A 41 4.08 11.34 -16.99
N LYS A 42 4.76 10.21 -16.78
CA LYS A 42 4.58 9.01 -17.62
C LYS A 42 3.18 8.42 -17.50
N LEU A 43 2.57 8.46 -16.31
CA LEU A 43 1.23 7.95 -16.07
C LEU A 43 0.12 8.98 -16.28
N ALA A 44 0.45 10.26 -16.47
CA ALA A 44 -0.53 11.32 -16.68
C ALA A 44 -1.58 10.99 -17.77
N PRO A 45 -1.25 10.38 -18.93
CA PRO A 45 -2.26 10.01 -19.91
C PRO A 45 -3.30 9.00 -19.38
N ALA A 46 -2.88 8.06 -18.52
CA ALA A 46 -3.78 7.09 -17.89
C ALA A 46 -4.59 7.73 -16.76
N MET A 47 -3.91 8.43 -15.84
CA MET A 47 -4.54 9.07 -14.68
C MET A 47 -5.52 10.20 -15.06
N ALA A 48 -5.29 10.88 -16.19
CA ALA A 48 -6.17 11.93 -16.69
C ALA A 48 -7.41 11.38 -17.42
N SER A 49 -7.39 10.11 -17.85
CA SER A 49 -8.47 9.52 -18.65
C SER A 49 -9.32 8.51 -17.89
N ARG A 50 -8.81 7.92 -16.82
CA ARG A 50 -9.49 6.93 -15.98
C ARG A 50 -9.12 7.13 -14.52
N ALA A 51 -10.00 6.71 -13.62
CA ALA A 51 -9.66 6.64 -12.21
C ALA A 51 -8.44 5.73 -12.00
N TYR A 52 -7.49 6.18 -11.19
CA TYR A 52 -6.26 5.48 -10.87
C TYR A 52 -6.17 5.33 -9.36
N MET A 53 -6.61 4.17 -8.87
CA MET A 53 -6.65 3.82 -7.46
C MET A 53 -5.27 3.30 -7.03
N VAL A 54 -4.83 3.63 -5.81
CA VAL A 54 -3.54 3.19 -5.28
C VAL A 54 -3.69 2.57 -3.89
N THR A 55 -3.12 1.40 -3.69
CA THR A 55 -2.81 0.88 -2.35
C THR A 55 -1.40 1.33 -1.99
N VAL A 56 -1.14 1.56 -0.71
CA VAL A 56 0.18 1.98 -0.22
C VAL A 56 1.10 0.76 -0.07
N GLY A 57 2.36 0.87 -0.49
CA GLY A 57 3.42 -0.11 -0.28
C GLY A 57 4.58 0.45 0.56
N ASN A 58 5.64 -0.34 0.72
CA ASN A 58 6.76 0.08 1.57
C ASN A 58 7.61 1.18 0.94
N HIS A 59 7.73 1.21 -0.39
CA HIS A 59 8.50 2.26 -1.09
C HIS A 59 7.84 3.65 -1.01
N GLU A 60 6.61 3.72 -0.50
CA GLU A 60 5.95 5.00 -0.18
C GLU A 60 6.30 5.55 1.20
N ALA A 61 6.92 4.76 2.09
CA ALA A 61 7.04 5.08 3.51
C ALA A 61 7.91 6.31 3.79
N GLU A 62 9.11 6.35 3.23
CA GLU A 62 10.09 7.39 3.56
C GLU A 62 11.21 7.54 2.52
N CYS A 63 11.87 8.70 2.49
CA CYS A 63 13.12 8.85 1.74
C CYS A 63 14.34 8.48 2.60
N TYR A 64 15.12 7.49 2.17
CA TYR A 64 16.31 7.03 2.90
C TYR A 64 17.65 7.28 2.17
N SER A 65 17.64 7.95 1.03
CA SER A 65 18.88 8.31 0.33
C SER A 65 19.86 9.10 1.23
N PRO A 66 21.19 9.04 1.02
CA PRO A 66 22.16 9.86 1.75
C PRO A 66 21.86 11.36 1.72
N ALA A 67 21.21 11.87 0.68
CA ALA A 67 20.76 13.25 0.61
C ALA A 67 19.60 13.57 1.58
N CYS A 68 18.70 12.61 1.81
CA CYS A 68 17.63 12.69 2.80
C CYS A 68 18.18 12.50 4.22
N LEU A 69 18.99 11.48 4.47
CA LEU A 69 19.55 11.22 5.80
C LEU A 69 20.44 12.36 6.33
N ARG A 70 21.11 13.12 5.46
CA ARG A 70 21.90 14.31 5.84
C ARG A 70 21.06 15.57 6.07
N SER A 71 19.77 15.57 5.76
CA SER A 71 18.89 16.73 5.86
C SER A 71 17.64 16.37 6.64
N THR A 72 17.57 16.83 7.90
CA THR A 72 16.35 16.67 8.73
C THR A 72 15.12 17.21 8.02
N PHE A 73 15.24 18.36 7.34
CA PHE A 73 14.15 18.91 6.53
C PHE A 73 13.60 17.90 5.51
N LYS A 74 14.46 17.32 4.65
CA LYS A 74 14.00 16.36 3.63
C LYS A 74 13.47 15.07 4.25
N LYS A 75 14.21 14.53 5.22
CA LYS A 75 13.83 13.32 5.94
C LYS A 75 12.45 13.44 6.58
N ASP A 76 12.20 14.54 7.29
CA ASP A 76 10.96 14.76 8.02
C ASP A 76 9.78 15.07 7.08
N HIS A 77 10.01 15.78 5.97
CA HIS A 77 8.94 16.13 5.01
C HIS A 77 8.61 15.02 4.00
N LEU A 78 9.52 14.07 3.80
CA LEU A 78 9.32 12.91 2.91
C LEU A 78 9.13 11.60 3.67
N GLY A 79 9.11 11.64 5.01
CA GLY A 79 8.82 10.49 5.85
C GLY A 79 7.32 10.30 6.10
N ASN A 80 6.97 9.20 6.75
CA ASN A 80 5.62 8.83 7.13
C ASN A 80 4.60 8.97 6.00
N PHE A 81 4.93 8.43 4.82
CA PHE A 81 4.05 8.39 3.64
C PHE A 81 3.63 9.78 3.13
N SER A 82 4.34 10.84 3.50
CA SER A 82 3.93 12.22 3.21
C SER A 82 3.85 12.51 1.71
N ALA A 83 4.82 12.03 0.93
CA ALA A 83 4.83 12.22 -0.52
C ALA A 83 3.62 11.54 -1.20
N PHE A 84 3.33 10.30 -0.80
CA PHE A 84 2.20 9.50 -1.28
C PHE A 84 0.85 10.11 -0.90
N ASN A 85 0.68 10.51 0.37
CA ASN A 85 -0.54 11.15 0.87
C ASN A 85 -0.79 12.54 0.25
N THR A 86 0.25 13.22 -0.24
CA THR A 86 0.12 14.52 -0.90
C THR A 86 -0.21 14.41 -2.39
N ARG A 87 0.26 13.35 -3.07
CA ARG A 87 0.18 13.24 -4.54
C ARG A 87 -1.02 12.47 -5.05
N PHE A 88 -1.53 11.53 -4.25
CA PHE A 88 -2.75 10.81 -4.58
C PHE A 88 -3.94 11.31 -3.77
N HIS A 89 -5.14 11.02 -4.26
CA HIS A 89 -6.39 11.35 -3.57
C HIS A 89 -7.37 10.20 -3.68
N MET A 90 -7.38 9.36 -2.66
CA MET A 90 -8.27 8.20 -2.56
C MET A 90 -9.56 8.57 -1.80
N PRO A 91 -10.69 7.87 -2.04
CA PRO A 91 -12.00 8.21 -1.49
C PRO A 91 -12.15 7.76 -0.02
N SER A 92 -11.13 7.97 0.81
CA SER A 92 -11.14 7.47 2.18
C SER A 92 -12.20 8.13 3.04
N GLN A 93 -12.52 9.40 2.80
CA GLN A 93 -13.58 10.11 3.52
C GLN A 93 -14.94 9.44 3.33
N ASP A 94 -15.23 8.96 2.11
CA ASP A 94 -16.49 8.30 1.77
C ASP A 94 -16.63 6.94 2.47
N SER A 95 -15.51 6.27 2.72
CA SER A 95 -15.45 4.95 3.38
C SER A 95 -15.10 5.00 4.87
N ASN A 96 -15.05 6.18 5.50
CA ASN A 96 -14.51 6.38 6.86
C ASN A 96 -13.08 5.84 7.06
N GLY A 97 -12.30 5.77 5.98
CA GLY A 97 -10.90 5.37 5.96
C GLY A 97 -9.97 6.55 6.31
N MET A 98 -8.67 6.38 6.05
CA MET A 98 -7.66 7.37 6.40
C MET A 98 -6.74 7.68 5.22
N LEU A 99 -6.74 8.96 4.79
CA LEU A 99 -5.95 9.49 3.67
C LEU A 99 -5.86 8.50 2.49
N ASN A 100 -4.67 8.22 1.96
CA ASN A 100 -4.48 7.18 0.95
C ASN A 100 -4.10 5.82 1.58
N MET A 101 -4.15 5.71 2.91
CA MET A 101 -3.61 4.58 3.66
C MET A 101 -4.56 3.38 3.62
N TRP A 102 -5.85 3.59 3.88
CA TRP A 102 -6.88 2.57 3.75
C TRP A 102 -8.24 3.18 3.45
N TYR A 103 -8.98 2.54 2.56
CA TYR A 103 -10.26 3.02 2.05
C TYR A 103 -10.98 1.92 1.27
N SER A 104 -12.25 2.13 0.94
CA SER A 104 -13.05 1.19 0.14
C SER A 104 -13.91 1.93 -0.86
N TRP A 105 -14.27 1.26 -1.95
CA TRP A 105 -15.17 1.81 -2.98
C TRP A 105 -15.89 0.68 -3.72
N THR A 106 -16.92 1.02 -4.48
CA THR A 106 -17.63 0.07 -5.33
C THR A 106 -17.46 0.43 -6.79
N HIS A 107 -17.38 -0.58 -7.65
CA HIS A 107 -17.40 -0.39 -9.10
C HIS A 107 -18.07 -1.59 -9.76
N GLY A 108 -19.19 -1.34 -10.45
CA GLY A 108 -20.04 -2.41 -10.97
C GLY A 108 -20.51 -3.35 -9.84
N PRO A 109 -20.41 -4.68 -9.99
CA PRO A 109 -20.84 -5.66 -8.98
C PRO A 109 -19.77 -5.96 -7.91
N VAL A 110 -18.72 -5.13 -7.80
CA VAL A 110 -17.56 -5.42 -6.95
C VAL A 110 -17.39 -4.35 -5.88
N GLN A 111 -17.21 -4.79 -4.65
CA GLN A 111 -16.70 -4.00 -3.53
C GLN A 111 -15.19 -4.18 -3.44
N PHE A 112 -14.45 -3.08 -3.52
CA PHE A 112 -13.00 -3.04 -3.34
C PHE A 112 -12.65 -2.47 -1.98
N ILE A 113 -11.60 -3.00 -1.36
CA ILE A 113 -11.08 -2.58 -0.07
C ILE A 113 -9.55 -2.52 -0.19
N SER A 114 -8.95 -1.36 0.02
CA SER A 114 -7.51 -1.18 0.09
C SER A 114 -7.07 -1.09 1.55
N VAL A 115 -6.09 -1.90 1.94
CA VAL A 115 -5.49 -1.91 3.28
C VAL A 115 -3.98 -1.67 3.19
N ASN A 116 -3.42 -1.14 4.27
CA ASN A 116 -2.01 -0.86 4.48
C ASN A 116 -1.33 -2.06 5.16
N SER A 117 -0.32 -2.64 4.52
CA SER A 117 0.52 -3.72 5.05
C SER A 117 1.77 -3.27 5.80
N GLU A 118 2.01 -1.97 5.90
CA GLU A 118 3.26 -1.40 6.38
C GLU A 118 3.16 -0.96 7.83
N ILE A 119 2.05 -0.32 8.21
CA ILE A 119 1.88 0.34 9.51
C ILE A 119 0.49 0.11 10.14
N ASP A 120 0.36 0.49 11.42
CA ASP A 120 -0.89 0.48 12.19
C ASP A 120 -1.56 -0.90 12.36
N PHE A 121 -0.76 -1.94 12.55
CA PHE A 121 -1.17 -3.26 13.05
C PHE A 121 -0.12 -3.86 14.00
N PRO A 122 -0.50 -4.83 14.87
CA PRO A 122 0.45 -5.46 15.77
C PRO A 122 1.61 -6.16 15.04
N GLY A 123 2.84 -5.76 15.33
CA GLY A 123 4.05 -6.34 14.74
C GLY A 123 4.53 -5.68 13.45
N ALA A 124 3.89 -4.58 13.02
CA ALA A 124 4.39 -3.71 11.95
C ALA A 124 5.82 -3.20 12.24
N VAL A 125 6.59 -2.99 11.17
CA VAL A 125 7.95 -2.40 11.25
C VAL A 125 7.82 -0.92 10.93
N LEU A 126 8.03 -0.08 11.94
CA LEU A 126 7.78 1.37 11.83
C LEU A 126 8.93 2.12 11.13
N ASP A 127 10.12 1.52 11.06
CA ASP A 127 11.37 2.18 10.64
C ASP A 127 12.14 1.27 9.69
N GLU A 128 11.61 1.06 8.48
CA GLU A 128 12.21 0.06 7.57
C GLU A 128 13.60 0.47 7.08
N GLN A 129 13.86 1.77 6.88
CA GLN A 129 15.09 2.24 6.22
C GLN A 129 15.85 3.33 7.01
N THR A 130 15.16 4.25 7.69
CA THR A 130 15.83 5.41 8.33
C THR A 130 16.28 5.17 9.77
N GLY A 131 15.70 4.20 10.48
CA GLY A 131 16.01 3.84 11.87
C GLY A 131 15.85 4.98 12.89
N THR A 132 15.27 6.11 12.47
CA THR A 132 15.18 7.35 13.25
C THR A 132 13.80 8.02 13.14
N HIS A 133 12.91 7.47 12.31
CA HIS A 133 11.51 7.89 12.19
C HIS A 133 10.58 6.71 12.33
N HIS A 134 9.65 6.87 13.28
CA HIS A 134 8.52 5.98 13.40
C HIS A 134 7.45 6.38 12.39
N ASN A 135 7.28 5.56 11.35
CA ASN A 135 6.12 5.63 10.47
C ASN A 135 4.86 5.10 11.18
N GLY A 136 3.68 5.49 10.70
CA GLY A 136 2.38 5.12 11.26
C GLY A 136 1.70 6.24 12.04
N GLY A 137 0.76 5.84 12.92
CA GLY A 137 -0.05 6.78 13.72
C GLY A 137 -1.22 7.39 12.97
N PHE A 138 -1.72 6.71 11.93
CA PHE A 138 -2.86 7.14 11.11
C PHE A 138 -4.19 6.69 11.73
N GLY A 139 -4.21 5.66 12.56
CA GLY A 139 -5.40 5.26 13.31
C GLY A 139 -5.52 3.76 13.55
N ASP A 140 -6.75 3.30 13.77
CA ASP A 140 -7.06 1.88 14.02
C ASP A 140 -7.61 1.23 12.75
N GLN A 141 -6.67 0.83 11.88
CA GLN A 141 -7.00 0.19 10.61
C GLN A 141 -7.75 -1.13 10.80
N LEU A 142 -7.37 -1.96 11.77
CA LEU A 142 -7.98 -3.29 11.94
C LEU A 142 -9.46 -3.16 12.34
N LYS A 143 -9.78 -2.22 13.22
CA LYS A 143 -11.18 -1.90 13.56
C LYS A 143 -11.94 -1.35 12.35
N TRP A 144 -11.31 -0.48 11.55
CA TRP A 144 -11.93 0.01 10.31
C TRP A 144 -12.20 -1.14 9.33
N LEU A 145 -11.24 -2.05 9.15
CA LEU A 145 -11.34 -3.19 8.23
C LEU A 145 -12.48 -4.13 8.64
N GLU A 146 -12.62 -4.42 9.95
CA GLU A 146 -13.75 -5.18 10.49
C GLU A 146 -15.09 -4.58 10.04
N GLN A 147 -15.23 -3.26 10.17
CA GLN A 147 -16.44 -2.53 9.80
C GLN A 147 -16.66 -2.51 8.28
N ALA A 148 -15.59 -2.31 7.50
CA ALA A 148 -15.64 -2.32 6.05
C ALA A 148 -16.09 -3.68 5.50
N LEU A 149 -15.51 -4.78 6.01
CA LEU A 149 -15.89 -6.13 5.64
C LEU A 149 -17.31 -6.49 6.08
N ALA A 150 -17.72 -6.10 7.29
CA ALA A 150 -19.09 -6.29 7.74
C ALA A 150 -20.10 -5.51 6.87
N SER A 151 -19.74 -4.31 6.42
CA SER A 151 -20.54 -3.53 5.48
C SER A 151 -20.64 -4.21 4.11
N ALA A 152 -19.51 -4.62 3.54
CA ALA A 152 -19.44 -5.36 2.29
C ALA A 152 -20.31 -6.63 2.32
N LYS A 153 -20.24 -7.38 3.43
CA LYS A 153 -21.06 -8.59 3.66
C LYS A 153 -22.57 -8.29 3.67
N ARG A 154 -23.00 -7.15 4.22
CA ARG A 154 -24.42 -6.73 4.21
C ARG A 154 -24.89 -6.28 2.84
N GLN A 155 -23.99 -5.87 1.95
CA GLN A 155 -24.32 -5.31 0.64
C GLN A 155 -24.16 -6.32 -0.51
N ARG A 156 -23.98 -7.61 -0.22
CA ARG A 156 -23.69 -8.62 -1.25
C ARG A 156 -24.76 -8.82 -2.31
N ASP A 157 -26.01 -8.51 -2.01
CA ASP A 157 -27.08 -8.55 -3.02
C ASP A 157 -26.84 -7.53 -4.14
N MET A 158 -26.11 -6.45 -3.84
CA MET A 158 -25.71 -5.41 -4.80
C MET A 158 -24.28 -5.63 -5.33
N PHE A 159 -23.36 -6.00 -4.44
CA PHE A 159 -21.93 -6.19 -4.74
C PHE A 159 -21.49 -7.60 -4.35
N PRO A 160 -21.79 -8.63 -5.15
CA PRO A 160 -21.51 -10.02 -4.78
C PRO A 160 -20.02 -10.35 -4.69
N TRP A 161 -19.14 -9.54 -5.29
CA TRP A 161 -17.69 -9.76 -5.30
C TRP A 161 -17.00 -8.80 -4.32
N ILE A 162 -16.07 -9.32 -3.52
CA ILE A 162 -15.27 -8.51 -2.58
C ILE A 162 -13.80 -8.71 -2.90
N PHE A 163 -13.10 -7.63 -3.20
CA PHE A 163 -11.67 -7.64 -3.51
C PHE A 163 -10.95 -6.83 -2.44
N VAL A 164 -9.90 -7.42 -1.86
CA VAL A 164 -9.03 -6.75 -0.89
C VAL A 164 -7.65 -6.61 -1.52
N GLY A 165 -7.11 -5.39 -1.53
CA GLY A 165 -5.75 -5.11 -2.00
C GLY A 165 -4.89 -4.81 -0.79
N ILE A 166 -3.78 -5.53 -0.69
CA ILE A 166 -2.77 -5.38 0.35
C ILE A 166 -1.42 -5.53 -0.33
N HIS A 167 -0.51 -4.57 -0.15
CA HIS A 167 0.75 -4.59 -0.88
C HIS A 167 1.57 -5.85 -0.58
N ARG A 168 1.96 -6.04 0.69
CA ARG A 168 2.70 -7.24 1.08
C ARG A 168 1.79 -8.48 1.12
N PRO A 169 2.20 -9.60 0.50
CA PRO A 169 1.39 -10.81 0.45
C PRO A 169 1.24 -11.47 1.82
N LEU A 170 0.02 -11.88 2.18
CA LEU A 170 -0.19 -12.79 3.33
C LEU A 170 0.40 -14.17 3.05
N TYR A 171 0.30 -14.66 1.82
CA TYR A 171 0.87 -15.94 1.41
C TYR A 171 1.69 -15.75 0.15
N SER A 172 2.97 -16.14 0.19
CA SER A 172 3.83 -16.07 -0.98
C SER A 172 4.79 -17.24 -1.03
N VAL A 173 4.84 -17.91 -2.18
CA VAL A 173 5.85 -18.94 -2.46
C VAL A 173 7.24 -18.34 -2.65
N PHE A 174 7.34 -17.04 -2.95
CA PHE A 174 8.61 -16.33 -3.03
C PHE A 174 9.31 -16.27 -1.67
N ILE A 175 8.56 -16.12 -0.59
CA ILE A 175 9.09 -16.09 0.78
C ILE A 175 9.80 -17.42 1.10
N GLU A 176 9.24 -18.54 0.66
CA GLU A 176 9.82 -19.86 0.91
C GLU A 176 10.93 -20.23 -0.10
N ASN A 177 10.84 -19.75 -1.34
CA ASN A 177 11.72 -20.20 -2.43
C ASN A 177 12.88 -19.25 -2.77
N SER A 178 12.89 -18.02 -2.28
CA SER A 178 13.97 -17.06 -2.57
C SER A 178 14.96 -16.91 -1.41
N THR A 179 16.20 -16.52 -1.72
CA THR A 179 17.19 -16.19 -0.69
C THR A 179 16.77 -14.97 0.13
N TYR A 180 16.19 -13.96 -0.53
CA TYR A 180 15.69 -12.75 0.12
C TYR A 180 14.48 -13.03 1.03
N GLY A 181 13.49 -13.74 0.52
CA GLY A 181 12.29 -14.12 1.27
C GLY A 181 12.55 -14.93 2.54
N ARG A 182 13.63 -15.74 2.54
CA ARG A 182 14.04 -16.52 3.71
C ARG A 182 14.78 -15.72 4.78
N LEU A 183 15.08 -14.44 4.54
CA LEU A 183 15.68 -13.57 5.54
C LEU A 183 14.73 -13.40 6.74
N SER A 184 15.26 -13.43 7.96
CA SER A 184 14.47 -13.48 9.20
C SER A 184 13.52 -12.28 9.35
N HIS A 185 13.98 -11.09 8.98
CA HIS A 185 13.17 -9.87 9.01
C HIS A 185 11.95 -9.94 8.05
N VAL A 186 12.12 -10.38 6.80
CA VAL A 186 11.02 -10.55 5.83
C VAL A 186 9.96 -11.53 6.35
N ARG A 187 10.38 -12.69 6.88
CA ARG A 187 9.45 -13.67 7.46
C ARG A 187 8.73 -13.14 8.69
N LYS A 188 9.39 -12.30 9.50
CA LYS A 188 8.79 -11.69 10.68
C LYS A 188 7.67 -10.73 10.29
N VAL A 189 7.89 -9.88 9.28
CA VAL A 189 6.87 -8.95 8.74
C VAL A 189 5.69 -9.74 8.19
N THR A 190 5.94 -10.73 7.34
CA THR A 190 4.89 -11.56 6.75
C THR A 190 4.05 -12.26 7.82
N ARG A 191 4.71 -12.83 8.85
CA ARG A 191 3.99 -13.48 9.95
C ARG A 191 3.14 -12.50 10.76
N ALA A 192 3.64 -11.29 11.00
CA ALA A 192 2.88 -10.24 11.67
C ALA A 192 1.62 -9.88 10.86
N LEU A 193 1.75 -9.74 9.53
CA LEU A 193 0.63 -9.52 8.63
C LEU A 193 -0.39 -10.66 8.66
N GLN A 194 0.06 -11.92 8.51
CA GLN A 194 -0.83 -13.07 8.60
C GLN A 194 -1.57 -13.07 9.94
N THR A 195 -0.87 -12.88 11.05
CA THR A 195 -1.46 -12.86 12.40
C THR A 195 -2.49 -11.75 12.55
N ALA A 196 -2.23 -10.58 11.97
CA ALA A 196 -3.10 -9.41 12.08
C ALA A 196 -4.32 -9.47 11.15
N PHE A 197 -4.18 -10.01 9.92
CA PHE A 197 -5.19 -9.86 8.87
C PHE A 197 -5.94 -11.15 8.51
N GLU A 198 -5.33 -12.34 8.68
CA GLU A 198 -5.86 -13.61 8.14
C GLU A 198 -7.28 -13.92 8.64
N ALA A 199 -7.54 -13.69 9.93
CA ALA A 199 -8.84 -13.98 10.53
C ALA A 199 -9.99 -13.17 9.90
N PHE A 200 -9.75 -11.89 9.57
CA PHE A 200 -10.74 -11.03 8.92
C PHE A 200 -11.17 -11.58 7.56
N PHE A 201 -10.21 -12.11 6.81
CA PHE A 201 -10.44 -12.65 5.48
C PHE A 201 -11.13 -14.00 5.54
N LEU A 202 -10.72 -14.89 6.45
CA LEU A 202 -11.35 -16.20 6.62
C LEU A 202 -12.81 -16.09 7.08
N GLU A 203 -13.16 -15.15 7.96
CA GLU A 203 -14.54 -14.93 8.42
C GLU A 203 -15.46 -14.46 7.28
N CYS A 204 -14.89 -13.82 6.27
CA CYS A 204 -15.62 -13.38 5.09
C CYS A 204 -15.85 -14.49 4.07
N VAL A 205 -15.17 -15.64 4.14
CA VAL A 205 -15.25 -16.73 3.15
C VAL A 205 -16.39 -17.76 3.30
N PRO A 206 -17.04 -18.01 4.47
CA PRO A 206 -17.64 -19.33 4.73
C PRO A 206 -18.94 -19.65 3.96
N LEU A 207 -19.56 -18.72 3.22
CA LEU A 207 -20.75 -19.01 2.42
C LEU A 207 -20.73 -18.22 1.11
N SER A 208 -20.27 -18.87 0.03
CA SER A 208 -20.38 -18.43 -1.37
C SER A 208 -19.63 -17.13 -1.70
N VAL A 209 -18.40 -16.99 -1.21
CA VAL A 209 -17.65 -15.73 -1.31
C VAL A 209 -16.42 -15.91 -2.16
N HIS A 210 -16.31 -15.06 -3.17
CA HIS A 210 -15.09 -14.90 -3.93
C HIS A 210 -14.35 -13.68 -3.36
N LEU A 211 -13.62 -13.91 -2.28
CA LEU A 211 -12.67 -12.95 -1.73
C LEU A 211 -11.34 -13.12 -2.46
N PHE A 212 -10.91 -12.08 -3.17
CA PHE A 212 -9.58 -12.04 -3.78
C PHE A 212 -8.70 -11.10 -2.99
N VAL A 213 -7.60 -11.62 -2.47
CA VAL A 213 -6.53 -10.82 -1.87
C VAL A 213 -5.47 -10.62 -2.96
N LEU A 214 -5.33 -9.38 -3.42
CA LEU A 214 -4.31 -8.99 -4.39
C LEU A 214 -3.13 -8.37 -3.66
N SER A 215 -1.93 -8.77 -4.06
CA SER A 215 -0.66 -8.29 -3.52
C SER A 215 0.39 -8.21 -4.62
N SER A 216 1.33 -7.29 -4.48
CA SER A 216 2.54 -7.19 -5.32
C SER A 216 3.75 -6.91 -4.44
N ASP A 217 4.84 -7.58 -4.76
CA ASP A 217 6.20 -7.44 -4.21
C ASP A 217 7.15 -7.55 -5.42
#